data_AF-A0ABD2ATR2-F1
#
_entry.id   AF-A0ABD2ATR2-F1
#
_cell.length_a   1.000
_cell.length_b   1.000
_cell.length_c   1.000
_cell.angle_alpha   90.00
_cell.angle_beta   90.00
_cell.angle_gamma   90.00
#
_symmetry.space_group_name_H-M   'P 1'
#
loop_
_entity.id
_entity.type
_entity.pdbx_description
1 polymer ?
#
loop_
_entity_poly.entity_id
_entity_poly.type
_entity_poly.pdbx_seq_one_letter_code
_entity_poly.pdbx_strand_id
1 'polypeptide(L)'
;MSTRWYPVYQKGNPQLRIFLPNFWLKLVQPEHKQPNNVVQFQCSMEMSRYDVANYLEKIYNIKPIQVRTRIALGKTKQLHGNGYVIKDNDVKIAYVVLNKNQSFTFPDLFPKDESKKEPTLDETKKEYQSYLADCKEPNTPGWFRI
;
A
#
# COMPACT_ATOMS: atom_id res chain seq x y z
N MET A 1 11.43 -13.03 12.42
CA MET A 1 12.34 -12.66 13.52
C MET A 1 12.09 -11.23 13.93
N SER A 2 11.54 -10.97 15.11
CA SER A 2 11.43 -9.62 15.67
C SER A 2 12.77 -8.88 15.65
N THR A 3 12.76 -7.55 15.66
CA THR A 3 13.96 -6.72 15.87
C THR A 3 14.64 -6.97 17.23
N ARG A 4 13.95 -7.69 18.13
CA ARG A 4 14.45 -8.11 19.43
C ARG A 4 15.33 -9.35 19.32
N TRP A 5 16.25 -9.48 20.27
CA TRP A 5 17.10 -10.65 20.39
C TRP A 5 16.27 -11.86 20.83
N TYR A 6 16.42 -12.97 20.10
CA TYR A 6 15.74 -14.22 20.44
C TYR A 6 16.55 -14.99 21.47
N PRO A 7 15.91 -15.60 22.48
CA PRO A 7 16.62 -16.46 23.41
C PRO A 7 17.15 -17.67 22.65
N VAL A 8 18.39 -18.05 22.95
CA VAL A 8 19.04 -19.21 22.33
C VAL A 8 18.31 -20.48 22.76
N TYR A 9 17.94 -21.31 21.78
CA TYR A 9 17.30 -22.60 22.04
C TYR A 9 18.36 -23.66 22.37
N GLN A 10 18.17 -24.36 23.50
CA GLN A 10 18.88 -25.58 23.86
C GLN A 10 17.92 -26.76 23.91
N LYS A 11 18.41 -27.97 23.67
CA LYS A 11 17.58 -29.19 23.68
C LYS A 11 16.95 -29.37 25.07
N GLY A 12 15.62 -29.45 25.12
CA GLY A 12 14.86 -29.51 26.38
C GLY A 12 14.27 -28.17 26.82
N ASN A 13 14.65 -27.06 26.19
CA ASN A 13 14.01 -25.77 26.45
C ASN A 13 12.53 -25.77 26.04
N PRO A 14 11.70 -24.98 26.72
CA PRO A 14 10.30 -24.84 26.37
C PRO A 14 10.12 -24.22 24.98
N GLN A 15 8.95 -24.45 24.39
CA GLN A 15 8.57 -23.83 23.12
C GLN A 15 8.58 -22.30 23.25
N LEU A 16 9.26 -21.64 22.31
CA LEU A 16 9.27 -20.18 22.22
C LEU A 16 7.86 -19.64 21.95
N ARG A 17 7.41 -18.70 22.79
CA ARG A 17 6.13 -18.00 22.65
C ARG A 17 6.36 -16.50 22.55
N ILE A 18 5.64 -15.87 21.63
CA ILE A 18 5.68 -14.42 21.39
C ILE A 18 4.29 -13.89 21.68
N PHE A 19 4.14 -13.12 22.76
CA PHE A 19 2.86 -12.55 23.17
C PHE A 19 2.56 -11.23 22.46
N LEU A 20 3.56 -10.37 22.32
CA LEU A 20 3.44 -9.03 21.74
C LEU A 20 4.41 -8.93 20.54
N PRO A 21 4.00 -9.43 19.36
CA PRO A 21 4.83 -9.36 18.17
C PRO A 21 4.97 -7.91 17.68
N ASN A 22 6.21 -7.47 17.40
CA ASN A 22 6.49 -6.20 16.73
C ASN A 22 6.52 -6.41 15.20
N PHE A 23 5.44 -6.95 14.65
CA PHE A 23 5.32 -7.23 13.23
C PHE A 23 4.10 -6.53 12.66
N TRP A 24 4.21 -6.13 11.41
CA TRP A 24 3.11 -5.60 10.63
C TRP A 24 2.92 -6.42 9.36
N LEU A 25 1.66 -6.54 8.97
CA LEU A 25 1.21 -7.20 7.75
C LEU A 25 0.21 -6.25 7.07
N LYS A 26 0.50 -5.83 5.85
CA LYS A 26 -0.35 -4.93 5.05
C LYS A 26 -0.95 -5.72 3.91
N LEU A 27 -2.26 -5.65 3.74
CA LEU A 27 -2.95 -6.22 2.59
C LEU A 27 -2.79 -5.26 1.40
N VAL A 28 -2.30 -5.77 0.27
CA VAL A 28 -1.96 -4.95 -0.90
C VAL A 28 -2.61 -5.51 -2.15
N GLN A 29 -3.13 -4.61 -2.99
CA GLN A 29 -3.72 -5.00 -4.26
C GLN A 29 -2.62 -5.60 -5.17
N PRO A 30 -2.86 -6.76 -5.78
CA PRO A 30 -1.88 -7.37 -6.66
C PRO A 30 -1.71 -6.53 -7.94
N GLU A 31 -0.46 -6.34 -8.36
CA GLU A 31 -0.10 -5.60 -9.58
C GLU A 31 -0.48 -6.38 -10.85
N HIS A 32 -0.34 -7.70 -10.80
CA HIS A 32 -0.70 -8.60 -11.89
C HIS A 32 -1.89 -9.46 -11.48
N LYS A 33 -2.70 -9.90 -12.46
CA LYS A 33 -3.83 -10.80 -12.22
C LYS A 33 -3.35 -12.06 -11.51
N GLN A 34 -3.86 -12.29 -10.31
CA GLN A 34 -3.61 -13.48 -9.51
C GLN A 34 -4.87 -14.37 -9.51
N PRO A 35 -4.72 -15.67 -9.21
CA PRO A 35 -5.87 -16.52 -8.95
C PRO A 35 -6.70 -16.00 -7.76
N ASN A 36 -8.01 -16.23 -7.79
CA ASN A 36 -8.94 -15.70 -6.77
C ASN A 36 -8.66 -16.21 -5.34
N ASN A 37 -7.94 -17.31 -5.18
CA ASN A 37 -7.57 -17.86 -3.87
C ASN A 37 -6.18 -17.39 -3.40
N VAL A 38 -5.51 -16.51 -4.13
CA VAL A 38 -4.18 -15.97 -3.77
C VAL A 38 -4.32 -14.54 -3.32
N VAL A 39 -3.91 -14.27 -2.08
CA VAL A 39 -3.91 -12.94 -1.48
C VAL A 39 -2.48 -12.46 -1.34
N GLN A 40 -2.24 -11.20 -1.73
CA GLN A 40 -0.94 -10.57 -1.63
C GLN A 40 -0.87 -9.66 -0.40
N PHE A 41 0.17 -9.86 0.40
CA PHE A 41 0.50 -9.03 1.54
C PHE A 41 1.90 -8.46 1.40
N GLN A 42 2.12 -7.29 1.99
CA GLN A 42 3.46 -6.82 2.35
C GLN A 42 3.67 -7.08 3.84
N CYS A 43 4.86 -7.56 4.20
CA CYS A 43 5.19 -7.89 5.57
C CYS A 43 6.54 -7.31 5.98
N SER A 44 6.80 -7.28 7.28
CA SER A 44 8.12 -6.88 7.79
C SER A 44 9.24 -7.76 7.23
N MET A 45 10.42 -7.16 7.02
CA MET A 45 11.57 -7.80 6.36
C MET A 45 12.11 -9.00 7.12
N GLU A 46 11.81 -9.09 8.40
CA GLU A 46 12.33 -10.14 9.25
C GLU A 46 11.34 -11.30 9.41
N MET A 47 10.07 -11.12 9.03
CA MET A 47 9.05 -12.18 9.13
C MET A 47 9.37 -13.36 8.20
N SER A 48 9.23 -14.57 8.73
CA SER A 48 9.30 -15.81 7.96
C SER A 48 7.94 -16.21 7.40
N ARG A 49 7.91 -17.17 6.47
CA ARG A 49 6.65 -17.75 5.95
C ARG A 49 5.79 -18.39 7.06
N TYR A 50 6.43 -18.95 8.08
CA TYR A 50 5.73 -19.56 9.23
C TYR A 50 5.19 -18.49 10.17
N ASP A 51 5.91 -17.38 10.34
CA ASP A 51 5.42 -16.23 11.12
C ASP A 51 4.17 -15.65 10.47
N VAL A 52 4.16 -15.47 9.14
CA VAL A 52 2.98 -14.99 8.40
C VAL A 52 1.80 -15.95 8.57
N ALA A 53 2.02 -17.25 8.44
CA ALA A 53 0.96 -18.25 8.60
C ALA A 53 0.35 -18.21 10.02
N ASN A 54 1.21 -18.23 11.05
CA ASN A 54 0.79 -18.16 12.44
C ASN A 54 0.08 -16.84 12.78
N TYR A 55 0.53 -15.72 12.19
CA TYR A 55 -0.06 -14.41 12.40
C TYR A 55 -1.49 -14.36 11.86
N LEU A 56 -1.69 -14.83 10.62
CA LEU A 56 -3.01 -14.92 10.00
C LEU A 56 -3.93 -15.90 10.73
N GLU A 57 -3.41 -17.06 11.14
CA GLU A 57 -4.20 -18.09 11.82
C GLU A 57 -4.61 -17.64 13.22
N LYS A 58 -3.71 -17.05 14.01
CA LYS A 58 -3.98 -16.73 15.42
C LYS A 58 -4.68 -15.39 15.64
N ILE A 59 -4.42 -14.38 14.80
CA ILE A 59 -4.99 -13.04 14.99
C ILE A 59 -6.26 -12.88 14.16
N TYR A 60 -6.25 -13.35 12.91
CA TYR A 60 -7.37 -13.17 11.98
C TYR A 60 -8.21 -14.44 11.75
N ASN A 61 -7.86 -15.56 12.38
CA ASN A 61 -8.54 -16.86 12.19
C ASN A 61 -8.58 -17.32 10.72
N ILE A 62 -7.60 -16.92 9.92
CA ILE A 62 -7.47 -17.33 8.52
C ILE A 62 -6.46 -18.46 8.45
N LYS A 63 -6.85 -19.63 7.92
CA LYS A 63 -5.96 -20.78 7.77
C LYS A 63 -5.37 -20.83 6.36
N PRO A 64 -4.14 -20.35 6.14
CA PRO A 64 -3.50 -20.45 4.84
C PRO A 64 -3.05 -21.88 4.54
N ILE A 65 -3.17 -22.30 3.29
CA ILE A 65 -2.64 -23.59 2.82
C ILE A 65 -1.14 -23.48 2.57
N GLN A 66 -0.74 -22.43 1.85
CA GLN A 66 0.65 -22.22 1.48
C GLN A 66 0.98 -20.73 1.54
N VAL A 67 2.16 -20.43 2.08
CA VAL A 67 2.71 -19.07 2.08
C VAL A 67 4.05 -19.09 1.36
N ARG A 68 4.18 -18.24 0.34
CA ARG A 68 5.44 -17.99 -0.38
C ARG A 68 5.82 -16.54 -0.18
N THR A 69 7.08 -16.27 0.15
CA THR A 69 7.58 -14.91 0.33
C THR A 69 8.70 -14.61 -0.64
N ARG A 70 8.82 -13.35 -1.05
CA ARG A 70 9.95 -12.83 -1.81
C ARG A 70 10.31 -11.43 -1.32
N ILE A 71 11.56 -11.02 -1.50
CA ILE A 71 11.99 -9.65 -1.24
C ILE A 71 12.00 -8.92 -2.57
N ALA A 72 11.26 -7.81 -2.64
CA ALA A 72 11.26 -6.90 -3.77
C ALA A 72 12.20 -5.72 -3.46
N LEU A 73 13.19 -5.54 -4.31
CA LEU A 73 14.14 -4.44 -4.20
C LEU A 73 13.47 -3.13 -4.60
N GLY A 74 13.63 -2.09 -3.79
CA GLY A 74 13.25 -0.72 -4.13
C GLY A 74 14.10 -0.17 -5.27
N LYS A 75 13.64 0.89 -5.92
CA LYS A 75 14.37 1.51 -7.03
C LYS A 75 15.56 2.30 -6.49
N THR A 76 16.72 2.16 -7.12
CA THR A 76 17.86 3.08 -6.96
C THR A 76 17.74 4.18 -7.99
N LYS A 77 17.73 5.43 -7.55
CA LYS A 77 17.64 6.62 -8.43
C LYS A 77 18.75 7.59 -8.08
N GLN A 78 19.20 8.37 -9.04
CA GLN A 78 20.06 9.52 -8.75
C GLN A 78 19.22 10.71 -8.33
N LEU A 79 19.66 11.43 -7.29
CA LEU A 79 19.05 12.67 -6.85
C LEU A 79 19.28 13.76 -7.90
N HIS A 80 18.20 14.46 -8.24
CA HIS A 80 18.28 15.59 -9.15
C HIS A 80 19.20 16.68 -8.59
N GLY A 81 20.19 17.11 -9.37
CA GLY A 81 21.12 18.20 -9.02
C GLY A 81 22.45 17.75 -8.41
N ASN A 82 22.43 16.83 -7.43
CA ASN A 82 23.62 16.56 -6.60
C ASN A 82 24.32 15.22 -6.88
N GLY A 83 23.83 14.40 -7.82
CA GLY A 83 24.47 13.15 -8.25
C GLY A 83 24.48 11.99 -7.23
N TYR A 84 24.00 12.20 -6.01
CA TYR A 84 23.88 11.16 -4.98
C TYR A 84 22.90 10.05 -5.38
N VAL A 85 23.16 8.80 -4.99
CA VAL A 85 22.26 7.67 -5.21
C VAL A 85 21.31 7.53 -4.02
N ILE A 86 20.00 7.60 -4.27
CA ILE A 86 18.93 7.35 -3.31
C ILE A 86 18.33 5.98 -3.60
N LYS A 87 18.17 5.17 -2.55
CA LYS A 87 17.54 3.85 -2.60
C LYS A 87 16.17 3.92 -1.94
N ASP A 88 15.12 3.60 -2.69
CA ASP A 88 13.79 3.37 -2.13
C ASP A 88 13.82 2.11 -1.24
N ASN A 89 12.99 2.08 -0.19
CA ASN A 89 12.96 0.95 0.74
C ASN A 89 12.57 -0.36 0.05
N ASP A 90 13.27 -1.43 0.41
CA ASP A 90 12.91 -2.78 -0.02
C ASP A 90 11.69 -3.28 0.74
N VAL A 91 10.88 -4.12 0.08
CA VAL A 91 9.63 -4.62 0.66
C VAL A 91 9.58 -6.13 0.54
N LYS A 92 9.22 -6.82 1.63
CA LYS A 92 8.92 -8.25 1.57
C LYS A 92 7.46 -8.46 1.21
N ILE A 93 7.23 -9.22 0.14
CA ILE A 93 5.91 -9.58 -0.36
C ILE A 93 5.62 -11.04 -0.01
N ALA A 94 4.45 -11.30 0.54
CA ALA A 94 3.93 -12.61 0.86
C ALA A 94 2.71 -12.94 -0.01
N TYR A 95 2.79 -14.06 -0.74
CA TYR A 95 1.70 -14.68 -1.47
C TYR A 95 1.11 -15.77 -0.60
N VAL A 96 -0.14 -15.57 -0.21
CA VAL A 96 -0.88 -16.45 0.70
C VAL A 96 -1.96 -17.15 -0.10
N VAL A 97 -1.89 -18.48 -0.16
CA VAL A 97 -2.87 -19.32 -0.82
C VAL A 97 -3.93 -19.74 0.21
N LEU A 98 -5.16 -19.29 -0.01
CA LEU A 98 -6.34 -19.69 0.75
C LEU A 98 -6.84 -21.07 0.31
N ASN A 99 -7.81 -21.59 1.06
CA ASN A 99 -8.48 -22.83 0.69
C ASN A 99 -9.20 -22.69 -0.66
N LYS A 100 -9.32 -23.78 -1.42
CA LYS A 100 -9.98 -23.79 -2.74
C LYS A 100 -11.43 -23.29 -2.69
N ASN A 101 -12.09 -23.45 -1.55
CA ASN A 101 -13.46 -23.03 -1.32
C ASN A 101 -13.59 -21.54 -0.98
N GLN A 102 -12.47 -20.82 -0.81
CA GLN A 102 -12.43 -19.41 -0.45
C GLN A 102 -11.87 -18.59 -1.61
N SER A 103 -12.62 -17.57 -2.01
CA SER A 103 -12.18 -16.56 -2.97
C SER A 103 -12.05 -15.21 -2.28
N PHE A 104 -11.02 -14.46 -2.65
CA PHE A 104 -10.80 -13.10 -2.17
C PHE A 104 -10.61 -12.17 -3.36
N THR A 105 -11.36 -11.08 -3.35
CA THR A 105 -11.20 -9.95 -4.26
C THR A 105 -10.92 -8.71 -3.43
N PHE A 106 -9.93 -7.92 -3.84
CA PHE A 106 -9.60 -6.70 -3.14
C PHE A 106 -10.80 -5.73 -3.23
N PRO A 107 -11.30 -5.21 -2.10
CA PRO A 107 -12.47 -4.33 -2.09
C PRO A 107 -12.14 -2.96 -2.70
N ASP A 108 -13.11 -2.32 -3.32
CA ASP A 108 -12.98 -0.92 -3.71
C ASP A 108 -13.10 -0.03 -2.47
N LEU A 109 -12.00 0.61 -2.08
CA LEU A 109 -11.92 1.46 -0.89
C LEU A 109 -12.38 2.89 -1.16
N PHE A 110 -12.41 3.30 -2.43
CA PHE A 110 -12.74 4.67 -2.84
C PHE A 110 -13.85 4.63 -3.89
N PRO A 111 -15.08 4.25 -3.48
CA PRO A 111 -16.21 4.36 -4.38
C PRO A 111 -16.32 5.81 -4.85
N LYS A 112 -16.75 6.02 -6.09
CA LYS A 112 -17.02 7.36 -6.59
C LYS A 112 -18.25 7.89 -5.85
N ASP A 113 -18.00 8.66 -4.80
CA ASP A 113 -19.04 9.40 -4.12
C ASP A 113 -19.70 10.36 -5.13
N GLU A 114 -21.01 10.56 -5.00
CA GLU A 114 -21.66 11.70 -5.63
C GLU A 114 -21.01 12.95 -5.05
N SER A 115 -20.07 13.52 -5.79
CA SER A 115 -19.34 14.72 -5.39
C SER A 115 -20.32 15.77 -4.90
N LYS A 116 -20.27 16.09 -3.61
CA LYS A 116 -20.93 17.29 -3.09
C LYS A 116 -20.35 18.44 -3.89
N LYS A 117 -21.13 19.00 -4.81
CA LYS A 117 -20.73 20.17 -5.58
C LYS A 117 -20.47 21.27 -4.56
N GLU A 118 -19.21 21.59 -4.33
CA GLU A 118 -18.85 22.70 -3.48
C GLU A 118 -19.25 23.98 -4.22
N PRO A 119 -20.28 24.71 -3.74
CA PRO A 119 -20.83 25.85 -4.47
C PRO A 119 -19.74 26.91 -4.76
N THR A 120 -18.77 27.05 -3.85
CA THR A 120 -17.62 27.96 -3.98
C THR A 120 -16.69 27.61 -5.14
N LEU A 121 -16.46 26.33 -5.41
CA LEU A 121 -15.64 25.89 -6.56
C LEU A 121 -16.38 26.09 -7.89
N ASP A 122 -17.71 26.00 -7.87
CA ASP A 122 -18.51 26.23 -9.06
C ASP A 122 -18.68 27.73 -9.36
N GLU A 123 -18.76 28.57 -8.32
CA GLU A 123 -18.73 30.04 -8.44
C GLU A 123 -17.39 30.54 -8.99
N THR A 124 -16.27 30.12 -8.39
CA THR A 124 -14.93 30.49 -8.89
C THR A 124 -14.68 30.04 -10.32
N LYS A 125 -15.16 28.85 -10.72
CA LYS A 125 -15.12 28.41 -12.12
C LYS A 125 -15.95 29.30 -13.03
N LYS A 126 -17.15 29.72 -12.61
CA LYS A 126 -17.99 30.63 -13.40
C LYS A 126 -17.33 32.00 -13.55
N GLU A 127 -16.78 32.55 -12.48
CA GLU A 127 -16.05 33.82 -12.49
C GLU A 127 -14.82 33.78 -13.39
N TYR A 128 -14.07 32.67 -13.35
CA TYR A 128 -12.93 32.45 -14.24
C TYR A 128 -13.36 32.37 -15.70
N GLN A 129 -14.46 31.67 -16.00
CA GLN A 129 -15.01 31.59 -17.35
C GLN A 129 -15.50 32.96 -17.86
N SER A 130 -16.13 33.78 -17.00
CA SER A 130 -16.50 35.15 -17.38
C SER A 130 -15.27 36.02 -17.63
N TYR A 131 -14.23 35.93 -16.79
CA TYR A 131 -12.99 36.67 -16.99
C TYR A 131 -12.30 36.31 -18.32
N LEU A 132 -12.25 35.03 -18.67
CA LEU A 132 -11.69 34.56 -19.94
C LEU A 132 -12.51 35.05 -21.15
N ALA A 133 -13.83 35.16 -21.02
CA ALA A 133 -14.69 35.68 -22.08
C ALA A 133 -14.39 37.16 -22.39
N ASP A 134 -13.95 37.92 -21.40
CA ASP A 134 -13.60 39.33 -21.54
C ASP A 134 -12.17 39.53 -22.08
N CYS A 135 -11.25 38.60 -21.83
CA CYS A 135 -9.85 38.63 -22.25
C CYS A 135 -9.62 38.05 -23.66
N LYS A 136 -10.27 38.61 -24.70
CA LYS A 136 -10.15 38.14 -26.10
C LYS A 136 -8.91 38.65 -26.84
N GLU A 137 -8.32 39.76 -26.39
CA GLU A 137 -7.19 40.39 -27.06
C GLU A 137 -5.87 40.03 -26.38
N PRO A 138 -4.82 39.64 -27.14
CA PRO A 138 -3.60 39.07 -26.58
C PRO A 138 -2.71 40.07 -25.82
N ASN A 139 -2.92 41.38 -25.96
CA ASN A 139 -2.03 42.43 -25.44
C ASN A 139 -2.73 43.51 -24.60
N THR A 140 -4.05 43.44 -24.43
CA THR A 140 -4.87 44.45 -23.74
C THR A 140 -5.64 43.78 -22.60
N PRO A 141 -5.40 44.16 -21.33
CA PRO A 141 -6.15 43.58 -20.21
C PRO A 141 -7.64 43.89 -20.34
N GLY A 142 -8.50 42.91 -20.05
CA GLY A 142 -9.95 42.98 -20.30
C GLY A 142 -10.69 44.15 -19.64
N TRP A 143 -10.13 44.73 -18.57
CA TRP A 143 -10.72 45.88 -17.86
C TRP A 143 -10.46 47.25 -18.52
N PHE A 144 -9.59 47.34 -19.52
CA PHE A 144 -9.36 48.57 -20.31
C PHE A 144 -10.42 48.82 -21.39
N ARG A 145 -11.42 47.93 -21.53
CA ARG A 145 -12.60 48.18 -22.36
C ARG A 145 -13.59 49.05 -21.57
N ILE A 146 -13.61 50.35 -21.89
CA ILE A 146 -14.71 51.29 -21.61
C ILE A 146 -15.74 51.21 -22.72
#